data_AF-U2FNM0-F1
#
_entry.id   AF-U2FNM0-F1
#
_cell.length_a   1.000
_cell.length_b   1.000
_cell.length_c   1.000
_cell.angle_alpha   90.00
_cell.angle_beta   90.00
_cell.angle_gamma   90.00
#
_symmetry.space_group_name_H-M   'P 1'
#
loop_
_entity.id
_entity.type
_entity.pdbx_description
1 polymer ?
#
loop_
_entity_poly.entity_id
_entity_poly.type
_entity_poly.pdbx_seq_one_letter_code
_entity_poly.pdbx_strand_id
1 'polypeptide(L)'
;MRAFKFILFVTIFAMGLNGAEVSLRAKVSQMIMVGFNGASTKDVAFRAMLSDAGYERFGGVMLLGRNVTNKAQLKASIKAIKEKSPKIFIAIDEEGGNVSRMKDKSFDGPYPSAYEVASTLDIKSAYDLYSKMAINLKECGINLNFAPVVDLHDENSPIIAAKQRAFSEYASKVVIYADAFMDAFKEQGILTTLKHFPGHGSSKEDSHKNKSEVTLSKDALLPYKDAISTGRAQIIMVGHLFVKGIDEDNPATLSKKIITDLLRNELKFNGVVISDDMLMKGVGDETLAQKVVKFINAGGDILLFSEFKINNQRTADLITQIIIDAVNEKKISKERIDASYKRIMALKAKL
;
A
#
# COMPACT_ATOMS: atom_id res chain seq x y z
N MET A 1 65.04 -13.25 -32.26
CA MET A 1 63.91 -12.52 -31.63
C MET A 1 62.82 -12.26 -32.66
N ARG A 2 61.72 -13.02 -32.63
CA ARG A 2 60.36 -12.57 -32.99
C ARG A 2 59.39 -13.73 -32.70
N ALA A 3 58.45 -13.45 -31.81
CA ALA A 3 57.62 -14.42 -31.11
C ALA A 3 56.44 -14.92 -31.95
N PHE A 4 56.16 -16.21 -31.86
CA PHE A 4 54.90 -16.84 -32.30
C PHE A 4 53.77 -16.41 -31.36
N LYS A 5 52.71 -15.78 -31.89
CA LYS A 5 51.47 -15.52 -31.15
C LYS A 5 50.48 -16.65 -31.42
N PHE A 6 50.26 -17.51 -30.43
CA PHE A 6 49.12 -18.42 -30.39
C PHE A 6 47.87 -17.60 -30.02
N ILE A 7 46.84 -17.61 -30.87
CA ILE A 7 45.52 -17.06 -30.55
C ILE A 7 44.69 -18.21 -29.96
N LEU A 8 44.47 -18.15 -28.66
CA LEU A 8 43.59 -19.08 -27.93
C LEU A 8 42.15 -18.58 -28.10
N PHE A 9 41.32 -19.30 -28.85
CA PHE A 9 39.87 -19.08 -28.88
C PHE A 9 39.28 -19.64 -27.57
N VAL A 10 38.91 -18.76 -26.65
CA VAL A 10 38.14 -19.13 -25.46
C VAL A 10 36.66 -18.98 -25.81
N THR A 11 36.01 -20.10 -26.14
CA THR A 11 34.56 -20.17 -26.27
C THR A 11 33.97 -20.18 -24.86
N ILE A 12 33.49 -19.04 -24.38
CA ILE A 12 32.75 -18.97 -23.11
C ILE A 12 31.38 -19.59 -23.35
N PHE A 13 31.21 -20.84 -22.90
CA PHE A 13 29.91 -21.48 -22.79
C PHE A 13 29.18 -20.82 -21.61
N ALA A 14 28.29 -19.87 -21.90
CA ALA A 14 27.37 -19.35 -20.90
C ALA A 14 26.39 -20.46 -20.54
N MET A 15 26.69 -21.23 -19.49
CA MET A 15 25.70 -22.04 -18.80
C MET A 15 24.65 -21.08 -18.25
N GLY A 16 23.51 -21.00 -18.94
CA GLY A 16 22.31 -20.38 -18.41
C GLY A 16 21.95 -21.07 -17.10
N LEU A 17 22.19 -20.38 -15.98
CA LEU A 17 21.54 -20.69 -14.71
C LEU A 17 20.04 -20.57 -14.97
N ASN A 18 19.42 -21.71 -15.23
CA ASN A 18 17.99 -21.85 -15.41
C ASN A 18 17.34 -21.66 -14.03
N GLY A 19 17.22 -20.41 -13.59
CA GLY A 19 16.46 -20.06 -12.40
C GLY A 19 15.04 -20.54 -12.62
N ALA A 20 14.58 -21.47 -11.78
CA ALA A 20 13.23 -22.03 -11.90
C ALA A 20 12.20 -20.89 -12.02
N GLU A 21 11.33 -20.97 -13.02
CA GLU A 21 10.32 -19.96 -13.25
C GLU A 21 9.41 -19.86 -12.01
N VAL A 22 9.22 -18.65 -11.50
CA VAL A 22 8.36 -18.42 -10.33
C VAL A 22 6.93 -18.84 -10.67
N SER A 23 6.36 -19.76 -9.90
CA SER A 23 5.01 -20.27 -10.15
C SER A 23 3.95 -19.16 -10.12
N LEU A 24 2.86 -19.34 -10.87
CA LEU A 24 1.73 -18.41 -10.86
C LEU A 24 1.21 -18.17 -9.44
N ARG A 25 1.08 -19.23 -8.63
CA ARG A 25 0.64 -19.13 -7.24
C ARG A 25 1.59 -18.24 -6.42
N ALA A 26 2.90 -18.43 -6.53
CA ALA A 26 3.87 -17.59 -5.82
C ALA A 26 3.81 -16.13 -6.25
N LYS A 27 3.59 -15.85 -7.56
CA LYS A 27 3.39 -14.49 -8.07
C LYS A 27 2.12 -13.85 -7.48
N VAL A 28 1.02 -14.59 -7.49
CA VAL A 28 -0.28 -14.15 -6.94
C VAL A 28 -0.21 -13.91 -5.43
N SER A 29 0.47 -14.76 -4.68
CA SER A 29 0.65 -14.55 -3.23
C SER A 29 1.28 -13.19 -2.93
N GLN A 30 2.22 -12.69 -3.74
CA GLN A 30 2.80 -11.36 -3.53
C GLN A 30 1.82 -10.21 -3.73
N MET A 31 0.71 -10.44 -4.43
CA MET A 31 -0.35 -9.44 -4.69
C MET A 31 -1.38 -9.35 -3.56
N ILE A 32 -1.20 -10.09 -2.45
CA ILE A 32 -2.18 -10.16 -1.37
C ILE A 32 -1.56 -9.59 -0.09
N MET A 33 -2.29 -8.69 0.56
CA MET A 33 -1.99 -8.21 1.91
C MET A 33 -3.17 -8.45 2.84
N VAL A 34 -2.90 -9.02 4.01
CA VAL A 34 -3.94 -9.38 5.00
C VAL A 34 -3.71 -8.73 6.35
N GLY A 35 -4.75 -8.21 6.98
CA GLY A 35 -4.76 -7.96 8.41
C GLY A 35 -5.01 -9.26 9.19
N PHE A 36 -4.79 -9.23 10.51
CA PHE A 36 -4.96 -10.41 11.35
C PHE A 36 -5.36 -10.06 12.79
N ASN A 37 -5.82 -11.08 13.52
CA ASN A 37 -6.20 -10.98 14.92
C ASN A 37 -5.09 -11.50 15.84
N GLY A 38 -5.01 -10.93 17.04
CA GLY A 38 -3.99 -11.25 18.04
C GLY A 38 -2.81 -10.27 18.00
N ALA A 39 -2.26 -9.99 19.17
CA ALA A 39 -1.12 -9.11 19.36
C ALA A 39 0.16 -9.90 19.69
N SER A 40 0.07 -11.14 20.15
CA SER A 40 1.22 -11.90 20.65
C SER A 40 1.38 -13.26 19.99
N THR A 41 2.60 -13.81 20.03
CA THR A 41 2.92 -15.18 19.57
C THR A 41 2.21 -16.28 20.35
N LYS A 42 1.59 -15.96 21.50
CA LYS A 42 0.77 -16.91 22.27
C LYS A 42 -0.64 -17.05 21.69
N ASP A 43 -1.11 -16.05 20.94
CA ASP A 43 -2.46 -16.03 20.41
C ASP A 43 -2.60 -17.08 19.29
N VAL A 44 -3.71 -17.83 19.31
CA VAL A 44 -3.97 -18.88 18.30
C VAL A 44 -4.09 -18.24 16.90
N ALA A 45 -4.77 -17.10 16.80
CA ALA A 45 -4.93 -16.39 15.53
C ALA A 45 -3.60 -15.85 14.98
N PHE A 46 -2.72 -15.32 15.84
CA PHE A 46 -1.39 -14.86 15.45
C PHE A 46 -0.53 -16.02 14.93
N ARG A 47 -0.51 -17.16 15.63
CA ARG A 47 0.25 -18.34 15.19
C ARG A 47 -0.21 -18.89 13.86
N ALA A 48 -1.52 -18.85 13.59
CA ALA A 48 -2.07 -19.22 12.30
C ALA A 48 -1.58 -18.29 11.18
N MET A 49 -1.62 -16.97 11.40
CA MET A 49 -1.06 -16.00 10.46
C MET A 49 0.45 -16.20 10.26
N LEU A 50 1.19 -16.42 11.35
CA LEU A 50 2.64 -16.63 11.30
C LEU A 50 3.02 -17.88 10.50
N SER A 51 2.25 -18.95 10.63
CA SER A 51 2.39 -20.16 9.81
C SER A 51 2.20 -19.84 8.33
N ASP A 52 1.10 -19.16 7.99
CA ASP A 52 0.78 -18.82 6.59
C ASP A 52 1.80 -17.84 5.97
N ALA A 53 2.35 -16.92 6.77
CA ALA A 53 3.47 -16.06 6.37
C ALA A 53 4.74 -16.87 6.05
N GLY A 54 5.05 -17.89 6.87
CA GLY A 54 6.19 -18.79 6.63
C GLY A 54 6.04 -19.69 5.41
N TYR A 55 4.80 -19.97 4.98
CA TYR A 55 4.51 -20.63 3.70
C TYR A 55 4.36 -19.64 2.53
N GLU A 56 4.69 -18.37 2.75
CA GLU A 56 4.60 -17.29 1.75
C GLU A 56 3.22 -17.18 1.07
N ARG A 57 2.13 -17.45 1.79
CA ARG A 57 0.77 -17.42 1.21
C ARG A 57 0.31 -16.02 0.81
N PHE A 58 0.92 -14.98 1.36
CA PHE A 58 0.66 -13.57 1.07
C PHE A 58 1.96 -12.76 1.09
N GLY A 59 1.97 -11.62 0.39
CA GLY A 59 3.13 -10.75 0.23
C GLY A 59 3.30 -9.73 1.35
N GLY A 60 2.25 -9.51 2.14
CA GLY A 60 2.24 -8.51 3.20
C GLY A 60 1.24 -8.79 4.32
N VAL A 61 1.49 -8.18 5.46
CA VAL A 61 0.52 -8.05 6.55
C VAL A 61 0.24 -6.59 6.87
N MET A 62 -0.99 -6.30 7.29
CA MET A 62 -1.39 -5.00 7.80
C MET A 62 -1.61 -5.08 9.31
N LEU A 63 -0.91 -4.21 10.06
CA LEU A 63 -1.10 -4.03 11.49
C LEU A 63 -2.29 -3.10 11.73
N LEU A 64 -3.25 -3.59 12.48
CA LEU A 64 -4.44 -2.87 12.93
C LEU A 64 -4.32 -2.56 14.42
N GLY A 65 -5.25 -1.77 14.97
CA GLY A 65 -5.21 -1.40 16.39
C GLY A 65 -5.17 -2.61 17.33
N ARG A 66 -5.82 -3.71 16.93
CA ARG A 66 -5.83 -5.00 17.66
C ARG A 66 -4.46 -5.71 17.72
N ASN A 67 -3.46 -5.27 16.96
CA ASN A 67 -2.13 -5.86 16.94
C ASN A 67 -1.10 -5.04 17.74
N VAL A 68 -1.46 -3.82 18.14
CA VAL A 68 -0.55 -2.85 18.76
C VAL A 68 -1.00 -2.56 20.19
N THR A 69 -0.23 -3.02 21.16
CA THR A 69 -0.43 -2.72 22.59
C THR A 69 0.61 -1.73 23.07
N ASN A 70 1.90 -2.03 22.88
CA ASN A 70 3.02 -1.15 23.20
C ASN A 70 4.24 -1.52 22.35
N LYS A 71 5.28 -0.68 22.39
CA LYS A 71 6.48 -0.81 21.54
C LYS A 71 7.21 -2.14 21.73
N ALA A 72 7.37 -2.60 22.97
CA ALA A 72 8.06 -3.85 23.27
C ALA A 72 7.31 -5.08 22.72
N GLN A 73 6.00 -5.15 22.93
CA GLN A 73 5.14 -6.20 22.39
C GLN A 73 5.16 -6.18 20.86
N LEU A 74 4.99 -5.01 20.24
CA LEU A 74 4.93 -4.89 18.79
C LEU A 74 6.23 -5.34 18.14
N LYS A 75 7.38 -4.93 18.70
CA LYS A 75 8.71 -5.34 18.25
C LYS A 75 8.90 -6.86 18.32
N ALA A 76 8.47 -7.50 19.42
CA ALA A 76 8.57 -8.95 19.56
C ALA A 76 7.72 -9.70 18.52
N SER A 77 6.49 -9.23 18.28
CA SER A 77 5.59 -9.84 17.30
C SER A 77 6.09 -9.66 15.86
N ILE A 78 6.57 -8.48 15.50
CA ILE A 78 7.15 -8.23 14.18
C ILE A 78 8.45 -9.02 13.97
N LYS A 79 9.28 -9.17 15.01
CA LYS A 79 10.48 -10.03 14.95
C LYS A 79 10.11 -11.46 14.56
N ALA A 80 9.09 -12.04 15.21
CA ALA A 80 8.62 -13.38 14.88
C ALA A 80 8.14 -13.49 13.42
N ILE A 81 7.40 -12.48 12.92
CA ILE A 81 6.96 -12.42 11.52
C ILE A 81 8.15 -12.42 10.56
N LYS A 82 9.15 -11.56 10.79
CA LYS A 82 10.36 -11.47 9.94
C LYS A 82 11.22 -12.72 9.98
N GLU A 83 11.31 -13.41 11.11
CA GLU A 83 12.01 -14.70 11.21
C GLU A 83 11.37 -15.77 10.33
N LYS A 84 10.06 -15.70 10.07
CA LYS A 84 9.36 -16.61 9.16
C LYS A 84 9.34 -16.14 7.72
N SER A 85 9.26 -14.83 7.49
CA SER A 85 9.21 -14.25 6.15
C SER A 85 10.00 -12.94 6.09
N PRO A 86 11.32 -13.00 5.81
CA PRO A 86 12.21 -11.83 5.93
C PRO A 86 11.86 -10.67 5.00
N LYS A 87 11.28 -10.95 3.82
CA LYS A 87 10.95 -9.96 2.78
C LYS A 87 9.46 -9.59 2.75
N ILE A 88 8.70 -9.90 3.81
CA ILE A 88 7.28 -9.56 3.86
C ILE A 88 7.09 -8.06 4.07
N PHE A 89 6.07 -7.49 3.44
CA PHE A 89 5.61 -6.15 3.82
C PHE A 89 4.93 -6.23 5.19
N ILE A 90 5.27 -5.32 6.08
CA ILE A 90 4.66 -5.13 7.39
C ILE A 90 4.16 -3.69 7.38
N ALA A 91 2.89 -3.55 7.05
CA ALA A 91 2.21 -2.28 6.85
C ALA A 91 1.51 -1.82 8.12
N ILE A 92 1.31 -0.51 8.26
CA ILE A 92 0.48 0.10 9.30
C ILE A 92 -0.18 1.37 8.75
N ASP A 93 -1.31 1.79 9.34
CA ASP A 93 -1.85 3.14 9.17
C ASP A 93 -1.40 4.03 10.33
N GLU A 94 -0.22 4.64 10.20
CA GLU A 94 0.27 5.64 11.14
C GLU A 94 0.30 7.01 10.45
N GLU A 95 -0.84 7.68 10.42
CA GLU A 95 -0.99 9.03 9.86
C GLU A 95 -0.70 10.12 10.92
N GLY A 96 -0.93 9.80 12.19
CA GLY A 96 -1.08 10.76 13.29
C GLY A 96 -2.55 11.06 13.59
N GLY A 97 -2.79 11.82 14.66
CA GLY A 97 -4.12 12.22 15.13
C GLY A 97 -5.08 11.03 15.30
N ASN A 98 -6.25 11.12 14.65
CA ASN A 98 -7.31 10.12 14.80
C ASN A 98 -6.98 8.77 14.16
N VAL A 99 -6.07 8.73 13.19
CA VAL A 99 -5.64 7.51 12.50
C VAL A 99 -4.20 7.19 12.88
N SER A 100 -4.04 6.83 14.15
CA SER A 100 -2.79 6.38 14.73
C SER A 100 -2.99 5.01 15.39
N ARG A 101 -2.01 4.13 15.25
CA ARG A 101 -1.88 2.88 16.00
C ARG A 101 -0.85 3.02 17.12
N MET A 102 0.08 3.98 17.03
CA MET A 102 1.10 4.31 18.02
C MET A 102 0.60 5.25 19.13
N LYS A 103 -0.54 4.92 19.74
CA LYS A 103 -1.15 5.75 20.80
C LYS A 103 -0.52 5.56 22.19
N ASP A 104 0.16 4.43 22.40
CA ASP A 104 0.82 4.15 23.67
C ASP A 104 2.05 5.06 23.88
N LYS A 105 2.30 5.47 25.13
CA LYS A 105 3.39 6.41 25.46
C LYS A 105 4.77 5.88 25.09
N SER A 106 4.95 4.56 24.98
CA SER A 106 6.23 3.97 24.58
C SER A 106 6.66 4.31 23.14
N PHE A 107 5.78 4.89 22.32
CA PHE A 107 6.08 5.34 20.96
C PHE A 107 6.35 6.85 20.85
N ASP A 108 6.47 7.55 21.99
CA ASP A 108 6.55 9.01 22.06
C ASP A 108 5.35 9.74 21.41
N GLY A 109 4.23 9.01 21.28
CA GLY A 109 2.95 9.52 20.78
C GLY A 109 2.01 9.97 21.91
N PRO A 110 0.76 10.32 21.57
CA PRO A 110 0.20 10.34 20.21
C PRO A 110 0.80 11.48 19.36
N TYR A 111 0.98 11.22 18.06
CA TYR A 111 1.40 12.24 17.10
C TYR A 111 0.21 13.14 16.72
N PRO A 112 0.43 14.45 16.46
CA PRO A 112 -0.62 15.37 16.01
C PRO A 112 -1.21 14.95 14.66
N SER A 113 -2.41 15.47 14.35
CA SER A 113 -3.06 15.23 13.05
C SER A 113 -2.31 15.95 11.91
N ALA A 114 -2.49 15.52 10.66
CA ALA A 114 -1.88 16.19 9.52
C ALA A 114 -2.31 17.66 9.41
N TYR A 115 -3.57 17.96 9.72
CA TYR A 115 -4.09 19.33 9.76
C TYR A 115 -3.40 20.15 10.86
N GLU A 116 -3.25 19.59 12.06
CA GLU A 116 -2.58 20.25 13.18
C GLU A 116 -1.12 20.53 12.87
N VAL A 117 -0.39 19.56 12.31
CA VAL A 117 1.01 19.75 11.87
C VAL A 117 1.09 20.89 10.87
N ALA A 118 0.26 20.88 9.83
CA ALA A 118 0.26 21.93 8.81
C ALA A 118 -0.16 23.31 9.35
N SER A 119 -0.94 23.36 10.42
CA SER A 119 -1.43 24.60 11.00
C SER A 119 -0.49 25.20 12.04
N THR A 120 0.35 24.38 12.68
CA THR A 120 1.13 24.80 13.85
C THR A 120 2.64 24.69 13.68
N LEU A 121 3.12 23.85 12.78
CA LEU A 121 4.55 23.60 12.58
C LEU A 121 5.02 24.14 11.24
N ASP A 122 6.22 24.71 11.21
CA ASP A 122 6.93 24.95 9.96
C ASP A 122 7.42 23.62 9.36
N ILE A 123 7.91 23.66 8.11
CA ILE A 123 8.31 22.46 7.37
C ILE A 123 9.45 21.71 8.07
N LYS A 124 10.40 22.44 8.66
CA LYS A 124 11.51 21.83 9.38
C LYS A 124 11.02 21.08 10.62
N SER A 125 10.12 21.69 11.40
CA SER A 125 9.56 21.08 12.61
C SER A 125 8.63 19.90 12.26
N ALA A 126 7.88 19.99 11.17
CA ALA A 126 7.10 18.87 10.64
C ALA A 126 8.01 17.69 10.23
N TYR A 127 9.10 17.96 9.53
CA TYR A 127 10.12 16.96 9.20
C TYR A 127 10.72 16.29 10.44
N ASP A 128 11.12 17.09 11.45
CA ASP A 128 11.70 16.58 12.69
C ASP A 128 10.68 15.70 13.46
N LEU A 129 9.39 16.05 13.43
CA LEU A 129 8.30 15.23 13.98
C LEU A 129 8.14 13.91 13.23
N TYR A 130 8.05 13.94 11.90
CA TYR A 130 7.89 12.74 11.09
C TYR A 130 9.13 11.84 11.14
N SER A 131 10.32 12.40 11.31
CA SER A 131 11.53 11.61 11.54
C SER A 131 11.43 10.79 12.84
N LYS A 132 10.92 11.38 13.93
CA LYS A 132 10.68 10.65 15.19
C LYS A 132 9.66 9.52 15.02
N MET A 133 8.59 9.79 14.28
CA MET A 133 7.57 8.79 13.95
C MET A 133 8.19 7.63 13.13
N ALA A 134 8.95 7.95 12.09
CA ALA A 134 9.61 6.97 11.23
C ALA A 134 10.63 6.12 12.00
N ILE A 135 11.41 6.71 12.90
CA ILE A 135 12.34 5.99 13.79
C ILE A 135 11.57 4.99 14.66
N ASN A 136 10.48 5.41 15.29
CA ASN A 136 9.64 4.52 16.11
C ASN A 136 9.10 3.32 15.31
N LEU A 137 8.63 3.55 14.09
CA LEU A 137 8.19 2.48 13.19
C LEU A 137 9.33 1.55 12.79
N LYS A 138 10.50 2.10 12.46
CA LYS A 138 11.69 1.33 12.08
C LYS A 138 12.17 0.44 13.21
N GLU A 139 12.19 0.94 14.44
CA GLU A 139 12.61 0.19 15.64
C GLU A 139 11.69 -1.00 15.96
N CYS A 140 10.41 -0.89 15.62
CA CYS A 140 9.47 -2.02 15.67
C CYS A 140 9.67 -3.00 14.50
N GLY A 141 10.35 -2.58 13.43
CA GLY A 141 10.57 -3.37 12.23
C GLY A 141 9.52 -3.18 11.15
N ILE A 142 8.66 -2.16 11.25
CA ILE A 142 7.69 -1.80 10.21
C ILE A 142 8.46 -1.27 9.00
N ASN A 143 8.01 -1.64 7.79
CA ASN A 143 8.70 -1.28 6.54
C ASN A 143 7.77 -0.65 5.49
N LEU A 144 6.49 -0.48 5.82
CA LEU A 144 5.50 0.17 4.99
C LEU A 144 4.53 0.95 5.88
N ASN A 145 4.31 2.22 5.56
CA ASN A 145 3.27 3.03 6.17
C ASN A 145 2.26 3.47 5.12
N PHE A 146 0.98 3.33 5.44
CA PHE A 146 -0.14 3.82 4.64
C PHE A 146 -0.39 5.29 4.94
N ALA A 147 0.62 6.11 4.70
CA ALA A 147 0.63 7.55 4.84
C ALA A 147 1.74 8.11 3.93
N PRO A 148 1.69 9.39 3.52
CA PRO A 148 0.75 10.42 3.95
C PRO A 148 -0.61 10.40 3.20
N VAL A 149 -1.62 10.99 3.83
CA VAL A 149 -2.87 11.38 3.15
C VAL A 149 -2.61 12.66 2.37
N VAL A 150 -2.88 12.63 1.06
CA VAL A 150 -2.68 13.78 0.16
C VAL A 150 -3.98 14.27 -0.46
N ASP A 151 -5.11 13.83 0.11
CA ASP A 151 -6.42 14.42 -0.16
C ASP A 151 -6.45 15.89 0.28
N LEU A 152 -7.14 16.74 -0.48
CA LEU A 152 -7.34 18.14 -0.11
C LEU A 152 -8.43 18.24 0.96
N HIS A 153 -8.26 19.16 1.90
CA HIS A 153 -9.26 19.44 2.92
C HIS A 153 -10.50 20.09 2.30
N ASP A 154 -11.68 19.54 2.59
CA ASP A 154 -13.00 20.14 2.36
C ASP A 154 -13.78 19.97 3.66
N GLU A 155 -14.20 21.07 4.29
CA GLU A 155 -14.85 21.07 5.60
C GLU A 155 -16.08 20.15 5.68
N ASN A 156 -16.71 19.87 4.53
CA ASN A 156 -17.89 19.00 4.45
C ASN A 156 -17.55 17.50 4.44
N SER A 157 -16.27 17.13 4.41
CA SER A 157 -15.84 15.74 4.35
C SER A 157 -15.88 15.05 5.72
N PRO A 158 -16.72 14.01 5.89
CA PRO A 158 -16.87 13.34 7.18
C PRO A 158 -15.67 12.45 7.55
N ILE A 159 -14.85 12.09 6.57
CA ILE A 159 -13.73 11.16 6.76
C ILE A 159 -12.36 11.84 6.66
N ILE A 160 -12.19 12.85 5.80
CA ILE A 160 -10.92 13.57 5.65
C ILE A 160 -10.86 14.77 6.60
N ALA A 161 -11.78 15.73 6.46
CA ALA A 161 -11.75 16.97 7.24
C ALA A 161 -12.17 16.78 8.68
N ALA A 162 -13.31 16.11 8.94
CA ALA A 162 -13.81 15.91 10.30
C ALA A 162 -12.84 15.09 11.19
N LYS A 163 -11.96 14.29 10.58
CA LYS A 163 -10.91 13.54 11.27
C LYS A 163 -9.54 14.21 11.22
N GLN A 164 -9.44 15.37 10.59
CA GLN A 164 -8.23 16.18 10.44
C GLN A 164 -7.07 15.46 9.72
N ARG A 165 -7.40 14.65 8.71
CA ARG A 165 -6.43 13.81 7.99
C ARG A 165 -5.72 14.51 6.83
N ALA A 166 -6.33 15.55 6.26
CA ALA A 166 -5.70 16.36 5.23
C ALA A 166 -4.87 17.49 5.85
N PHE A 167 -3.71 17.76 5.25
CA PHE A 167 -2.85 18.88 5.65
C PHE A 167 -3.50 20.24 5.41
N SER A 168 -4.19 20.42 4.27
CA SER A 168 -4.74 21.71 3.86
C SER A 168 -5.72 21.56 2.70
N GLU A 169 -6.53 22.59 2.48
CA GLU A 169 -7.32 22.76 1.25
C GLU A 169 -6.45 23.15 0.05
N TYR A 170 -5.29 23.77 0.29
CA TYR A 170 -4.37 24.21 -0.76
C TYR A 170 -3.40 23.09 -1.15
N ALA A 171 -3.45 22.67 -2.42
CA ALA A 171 -2.61 21.59 -2.93
C ALA A 171 -1.10 21.86 -2.76
N SER A 172 -0.65 23.11 -2.90
CA SER A 172 0.75 23.49 -2.69
C SER A 172 1.21 23.21 -1.26
N LYS A 173 0.36 23.49 -0.26
CA LYS A 173 0.65 23.18 1.14
C LYS A 173 0.63 21.67 1.38
N VAL A 174 -0.33 20.94 0.81
CA VAL A 174 -0.37 19.47 0.88
C VAL A 174 0.92 18.86 0.32
N VAL A 175 1.41 19.32 -0.84
CA VAL A 175 2.67 18.85 -1.45
C VAL A 175 3.85 19.03 -0.49
N ILE A 176 4.07 20.23 0.05
CA ILE A 176 5.28 20.51 0.84
C ILE A 176 5.31 19.70 2.15
N TYR A 177 4.17 19.54 2.84
CA TYR A 177 4.13 18.72 4.07
C TYR A 177 4.16 17.22 3.78
N ALA A 178 3.53 16.76 2.68
CA ALA A 178 3.63 15.36 2.26
C ALA A 178 5.07 15.00 1.85
N ASP A 179 5.80 15.91 1.19
CA ASP A 179 7.21 15.73 0.87
C ASP A 179 8.06 15.61 2.14
N ALA A 180 7.87 16.49 3.13
CA ALA A 180 8.55 16.37 4.41
C ALA A 180 8.28 15.03 5.11
N PHE A 181 7.04 14.54 5.06
CA PHE A 181 6.68 13.21 5.55
C PHE A 181 7.42 12.10 4.79
N MET A 182 7.35 12.12 3.46
CA MET A 182 7.95 11.09 2.61
C MET A 182 9.47 11.04 2.75
N ASP A 183 10.13 12.21 2.82
CA ASP A 183 11.58 12.30 2.97
C ASP A 183 12.04 11.76 4.34
N ALA A 184 11.34 12.10 5.43
CA ALA A 184 11.63 11.58 6.77
C ALA A 184 11.50 10.04 6.86
N PHE A 185 10.47 9.48 6.21
CA PHE A 185 10.26 8.02 6.17
C PHE A 185 11.27 7.31 5.28
N LYS A 186 11.65 7.93 4.16
CA LYS A 186 12.66 7.41 3.23
C LYS A 186 14.02 7.28 3.92
N GLU A 187 14.42 8.21 4.79
CA GLU A 187 15.67 8.12 5.54
C GLU A 187 15.75 6.88 6.45
N GLN A 188 14.59 6.41 6.95
CA GLN A 188 14.52 5.21 7.77
C GLN A 188 14.33 3.92 6.94
N GLY A 189 14.27 4.04 5.61
CA GLY A 189 13.99 2.95 4.69
C GLY A 189 12.58 2.38 4.87
N ILE A 190 11.61 3.23 5.20
CA ILE A 190 10.20 2.86 5.28
C ILE A 190 9.49 3.37 4.03
N LEU A 191 8.75 2.47 3.37
CA LEU A 191 7.95 2.82 2.21
C LEU A 191 6.72 3.61 2.64
N THR A 192 6.37 4.65 1.89
CA THR A 192 5.16 5.45 2.08
C THR A 192 4.13 5.18 0.99
N THR A 193 2.87 5.45 1.29
CA THR A 193 1.75 5.26 0.37
C THR A 193 0.88 6.50 0.33
N LEU A 194 0.82 7.15 -0.83
CA LEU A 194 -0.09 8.27 -1.04
C LEU A 194 -1.52 7.75 -1.11
N LYS A 195 -2.45 8.41 -0.41
CA LYS A 195 -3.86 8.03 -0.39
C LYS A 195 -4.81 9.22 -0.24
N HIS A 196 -6.07 9.15 -0.71
CA HIS A 196 -6.69 8.00 -1.42
C HIS A 196 -6.98 8.41 -2.87
N PHE A 197 -6.24 7.84 -3.82
CA PHE A 197 -6.34 8.24 -5.21
C PHE A 197 -7.75 7.95 -5.77
N PRO A 198 -8.35 8.86 -6.57
CA PRO A 198 -7.80 10.11 -7.10
C PRO A 198 -8.01 11.37 -6.21
N GLY A 199 -8.57 11.22 -5.01
CA GLY A 199 -8.86 12.32 -4.11
C GLY A 199 -10.18 12.10 -3.37
N HIS A 200 -10.12 11.74 -2.08
CA HIS A 200 -11.30 11.54 -1.21
C HIS A 200 -11.81 12.86 -0.62
N GLY A 201 -10.99 13.92 -0.68
CA GLY A 201 -11.23 15.20 -0.01
C GLY A 201 -12.65 15.75 -0.15
N SER A 202 -13.22 15.73 -1.36
CA SER A 202 -14.54 16.30 -1.64
C SER A 202 -15.72 15.35 -1.34
N SER A 203 -15.48 14.15 -0.81
CA SER A 203 -16.58 13.21 -0.57
C SER A 203 -17.41 13.66 0.62
N LYS A 204 -18.73 13.67 0.45
CA LYS A 204 -19.71 13.98 1.50
C LYS A 204 -20.19 12.73 2.26
N GLU A 205 -19.72 11.55 1.85
CA GLU A 205 -20.13 10.27 2.40
C GLU A 205 -18.93 9.54 3.03
N ASP A 206 -19.22 8.61 3.95
CA ASP A 206 -18.20 7.73 4.52
C ASP A 206 -18.10 6.45 3.68
N SER A 207 -16.99 6.26 2.96
CA SER A 207 -16.75 5.11 2.10
C SER A 207 -16.68 3.77 2.84
N HIS A 208 -16.55 3.78 4.17
CA HIS A 208 -16.66 2.56 4.98
C HIS A 208 -18.10 2.06 5.05
N LYS A 209 -19.09 2.95 4.87
CA LYS A 209 -20.51 2.66 5.12
C LYS A 209 -21.34 2.72 3.85
N ASN A 210 -21.05 3.65 2.95
CA ASN A 210 -21.88 4.00 1.80
C ASN A 210 -21.06 4.15 0.51
N LYS A 211 -21.77 4.16 -0.62
CA LYS A 211 -21.25 4.62 -1.91
C LYS A 211 -20.76 6.07 -1.76
N SER A 212 -19.48 6.33 -2.04
CA SER A 212 -18.89 7.67 -1.92
C SER A 212 -18.68 8.28 -3.29
N GLU A 213 -19.51 9.27 -3.64
CA GLU A 213 -19.36 10.04 -4.86
C GLU A 213 -18.43 11.24 -4.64
N VAL A 214 -17.59 11.52 -5.63
CA VAL A 214 -16.65 12.66 -5.62
C VAL A 214 -16.66 13.38 -6.96
N THR A 215 -16.40 14.69 -6.91
CA THR A 215 -16.09 15.50 -8.10
C THR A 215 -14.69 16.04 -7.90
N LEU A 216 -13.75 15.67 -8.77
CA LEU A 216 -12.38 16.12 -8.62
C LEU A 216 -12.29 17.62 -8.90
N SER A 217 -11.73 18.36 -7.95
CA SER A 217 -11.29 19.73 -8.22
C SER A 217 -10.11 19.70 -9.19
N LYS A 218 -9.83 20.83 -9.85
CA LYS A 218 -8.66 20.97 -10.73
C LYS A 218 -7.35 20.63 -10.02
N ASP A 219 -7.31 20.85 -8.71
CA ASP A 219 -6.11 20.76 -7.89
C ASP A 219 -5.97 19.42 -7.15
N ALA A 220 -7.03 18.60 -7.11
CA ALA A 220 -7.04 17.33 -6.35
C ALA A 220 -5.94 16.34 -6.80
N LEU A 221 -5.54 16.40 -8.07
CA LEU A 221 -4.48 15.55 -8.62
C LEU A 221 -3.07 16.14 -8.46
N LEU A 222 -2.92 17.40 -8.05
CA LEU A 222 -1.61 18.06 -7.99
C LEU A 222 -0.64 17.35 -7.04
N PRO A 223 -1.03 16.93 -5.81
CA PRO A 223 -0.11 16.21 -4.93
C PRO A 223 0.41 14.89 -5.53
N TYR A 224 -0.45 14.15 -6.24
CA TYR A 224 -0.05 12.93 -6.94
C TYR A 224 0.88 13.24 -8.12
N LYS A 225 0.54 14.25 -8.95
CA LYS A 225 1.37 14.69 -10.08
C LYS A 225 2.77 15.08 -9.63
N ASP A 226 2.88 15.88 -8.58
CA ASP A 226 4.16 16.30 -8.03
C ASP A 226 4.99 15.09 -7.57
N ALA A 227 4.45 14.27 -6.68
CA ALA A 227 5.18 13.13 -6.13
C ALA A 227 5.58 12.08 -7.19
N ILE A 228 4.77 11.90 -8.24
CA ILE A 228 5.13 11.03 -9.37
C ILE A 228 6.25 11.64 -10.20
N SER A 229 6.14 12.93 -10.56
CA SER A 229 7.12 13.61 -11.41
C SER A 229 8.49 13.78 -10.74
N THR A 230 8.52 13.93 -9.41
CA THR A 230 9.74 14.02 -8.60
C THR A 230 10.31 12.64 -8.22
N GLY A 231 9.63 11.55 -8.59
CA GLY A 231 10.05 10.18 -8.29
C GLY A 231 9.91 9.77 -6.81
N ARG A 232 9.16 10.55 -6.01
CA ARG A 232 8.88 10.24 -4.60
C ARG A 232 7.78 9.21 -4.41
N ALA A 233 6.77 9.19 -5.28
CA ALA A 233 5.66 8.24 -5.20
C ALA A 233 6.16 6.81 -5.51
N GLN A 234 6.09 5.93 -4.51
CA GLN A 234 6.45 4.51 -4.65
C GLN A 234 5.22 3.61 -4.68
N ILE A 235 4.22 3.95 -3.85
CA ILE A 235 2.96 3.25 -3.71
C ILE A 235 1.83 4.29 -3.70
N ILE A 236 0.75 3.99 -4.43
CA ILE A 236 -0.48 4.78 -4.40
C ILE A 236 -1.63 3.85 -4.04
N MET A 237 -2.38 4.21 -2.99
CA MET A 237 -3.60 3.53 -2.59
C MET A 237 -4.80 4.17 -3.28
N VAL A 238 -5.62 3.35 -3.94
CA VAL A 238 -6.81 3.79 -4.67
C VAL A 238 -8.05 3.58 -3.81
N GLY A 239 -8.75 4.67 -3.50
CA GLY A 239 -9.95 4.66 -2.66
C GLY A 239 -11.19 4.16 -3.39
N HIS A 240 -12.20 3.75 -2.64
CA HIS A 240 -13.48 3.29 -3.19
C HIS A 240 -14.42 4.47 -3.50
N LEU A 241 -14.07 5.24 -4.53
CA LEU A 241 -14.71 6.52 -4.87
C LEU A 241 -15.35 6.48 -6.26
N PHE A 242 -16.62 6.84 -6.40
CA PHE A 242 -17.28 6.98 -7.69
C PHE A 242 -17.07 8.40 -8.21
N VAL A 243 -16.31 8.54 -9.30
CA VAL A 243 -15.79 9.83 -9.74
C VAL A 243 -16.65 10.38 -10.88
N LYS A 244 -17.39 11.45 -10.59
CA LYS A 244 -18.26 12.11 -11.57
C LYS A 244 -17.47 12.59 -12.78
N GLY A 245 -18.03 12.37 -13.96
CA GLY A 245 -17.41 12.72 -15.23
C GLY A 245 -16.23 11.84 -15.68
N ILE A 246 -15.85 10.80 -14.91
CA ILE A 246 -14.82 9.83 -15.32
C ILE A 246 -15.41 8.42 -15.39
N ASP A 247 -15.83 7.88 -14.25
CA ASP A 247 -16.44 6.56 -14.12
C ASP A 247 -17.43 6.58 -12.94
N GLU A 248 -18.72 6.66 -13.27
CA GLU A 248 -19.80 6.78 -12.29
C GLU A 248 -20.42 5.43 -11.93
N ASP A 249 -20.10 4.40 -12.73
CA ASP A 249 -20.60 3.03 -12.59
C ASP A 249 -19.67 2.17 -11.74
N ASN A 250 -18.38 2.50 -11.71
CA ASN A 250 -17.38 1.76 -10.95
C ASN A 250 -16.65 2.69 -9.97
N PRO A 251 -16.37 2.24 -8.74
CA PRO A 251 -15.47 2.98 -7.87
C PRO A 251 -14.06 3.01 -8.47
N ALA A 252 -13.27 4.01 -8.11
CA ALA A 252 -11.92 4.24 -8.62
C ALA A 252 -11.04 2.99 -8.53
N THR A 253 -11.14 2.23 -7.43
CA THR A 253 -10.43 0.96 -7.25
C THR A 253 -10.73 -0.08 -8.34
N LEU A 254 -11.93 -0.08 -8.92
CA LEU A 254 -12.33 -1.05 -9.95
C LEU A 254 -12.31 -0.45 -11.37
N SER A 255 -11.97 0.83 -11.52
CA SER A 255 -12.06 1.56 -12.78
C SER A 255 -10.75 1.53 -13.56
N LYS A 256 -10.79 0.95 -14.77
CA LYS A 256 -9.67 1.02 -15.72
C LYS A 256 -9.41 2.46 -16.17
N LYS A 257 -10.45 3.29 -16.31
CA LYS A 257 -10.32 4.71 -16.67
C LYS A 257 -9.49 5.47 -15.64
N ILE A 258 -9.66 5.13 -14.35
CA ILE A 258 -8.95 5.82 -13.26
C ILE A 258 -7.56 5.23 -13.02
N ILE A 259 -7.42 3.91 -12.94
CA ILE A 259 -6.12 3.29 -12.62
C ILE A 259 -5.22 3.21 -13.85
N THR A 260 -5.72 2.70 -14.98
CA THR A 260 -4.89 2.57 -16.19
C THR A 260 -4.80 3.90 -16.92
N ASP A 261 -5.93 4.49 -17.32
CA ASP A 261 -5.89 5.62 -18.25
C ASP A 261 -5.41 6.91 -17.55
N LEU A 262 -5.96 7.24 -16.39
CA LEU A 262 -5.50 8.41 -15.62
C LEU A 262 -4.16 8.14 -14.90
N LEU A 263 -4.11 7.22 -13.94
CA LEU A 263 -2.93 7.07 -13.08
C LEU A 263 -1.69 6.54 -13.82
N ARG A 264 -1.82 5.45 -14.58
CA ARG A 264 -0.66 4.84 -15.28
C ARG A 264 -0.32 5.56 -16.57
N ASN A 265 -1.30 5.90 -17.40
CA ASN A 265 -1.04 6.43 -18.74
C ASN A 265 -0.93 7.95 -18.75
N GLU A 266 -1.81 8.71 -18.10
CA GLU A 266 -1.73 10.18 -18.07
C GLU A 266 -0.66 10.64 -17.07
N LEU A 267 -0.75 10.20 -15.80
CA LEU A 267 0.18 10.62 -14.75
C LEU A 267 1.53 9.87 -14.77
N LYS A 268 1.67 8.84 -15.62
CA LYS A 268 2.91 8.06 -15.79
C LYS A 268 3.38 7.32 -14.53
N PHE A 269 2.46 6.93 -13.65
CA PHE A 269 2.83 6.19 -12.44
C PHE A 269 3.19 4.73 -12.71
N ASN A 270 4.47 4.39 -12.48
CA ASN A 270 5.02 3.06 -12.68
C ASN A 270 5.25 2.26 -11.39
N GLY A 271 4.97 2.86 -10.23
CA GLY A 271 5.07 2.21 -8.91
C GLY A 271 3.92 1.24 -8.62
N VAL A 272 3.82 0.80 -7.37
CA VAL A 272 2.82 -0.18 -6.93
C VAL A 272 1.47 0.51 -6.69
N VAL A 273 0.41 -0.05 -7.26
CA VAL A 273 -0.97 0.35 -6.98
C VAL A 273 -1.59 -0.64 -6.01
N ILE A 274 -2.03 -0.16 -4.86
CA ILE A 274 -2.71 -0.96 -3.83
C ILE A 274 -4.17 -0.52 -3.71
N SER A 275 -5.08 -1.45 -3.44
CA SER A 275 -6.47 -1.11 -3.11
C SER A 275 -6.56 -0.53 -1.70
N ASP A 276 -7.59 0.27 -1.42
CA ASP A 276 -8.12 0.34 -0.05
C ASP A 276 -8.70 -1.04 0.37
N ASP A 277 -9.17 -1.19 1.62
CA ASP A 277 -9.67 -2.48 2.12
C ASP A 277 -10.87 -3.01 1.31
N MET A 278 -10.64 -4.07 0.55
CA MET A 278 -11.62 -4.67 -0.39
C MET A 278 -12.86 -5.27 0.30
N LEU A 279 -12.90 -5.27 1.64
CA LEU A 279 -14.07 -5.65 2.44
C LEU A 279 -14.97 -4.47 2.83
N MET A 280 -14.55 -3.24 2.56
CA MET A 280 -15.36 -2.04 2.79
C MET A 280 -16.59 -2.02 1.88
N LYS A 281 -17.70 -1.50 2.40
CA LYS A 281 -18.95 -1.39 1.62
C LYS A 281 -18.83 -0.49 0.39
N GLY A 282 -17.98 0.54 0.46
CA GLY A 282 -17.80 1.50 -0.63
C GLY A 282 -17.31 0.90 -1.94
N VAL A 283 -16.72 -0.30 -1.93
CA VAL A 283 -16.25 -1.00 -3.15
C VAL A 283 -17.42 -1.51 -4.04
N GLY A 284 -18.66 -1.41 -3.56
CA GLY A 284 -19.88 -1.75 -4.30
C GLY A 284 -20.41 -3.15 -3.99
N ASP A 285 -21.51 -3.55 -4.65
CA ASP A 285 -22.27 -4.77 -4.32
C ASP A 285 -21.84 -6.01 -5.14
N GLU A 286 -20.84 -5.87 -6.00
CA GLU A 286 -20.32 -6.98 -6.79
C GLU A 286 -19.78 -8.13 -5.91
N THR A 287 -19.75 -9.33 -6.48
CA THR A 287 -19.11 -10.46 -5.81
C THR A 287 -17.62 -10.19 -5.61
N LEU A 288 -17.03 -10.79 -4.58
CA LEU A 288 -15.60 -10.67 -4.31
C LEU A 288 -14.75 -11.08 -5.52
N ALA A 289 -15.15 -12.12 -6.25
CA ALA A 289 -14.45 -12.57 -7.45
C ALA A 289 -14.46 -11.51 -8.56
N GLN A 290 -15.62 -10.87 -8.82
CA GLN A 290 -15.73 -9.79 -9.80
C GLN A 290 -14.85 -8.60 -9.42
N LYS A 291 -14.88 -8.18 -8.15
CA LYS A 291 -14.06 -7.08 -7.62
C LYS A 291 -12.56 -7.34 -7.78
N VAL A 292 -12.10 -8.54 -7.44
CA VAL A 292 -10.70 -8.96 -7.60
C VAL A 292 -10.26 -8.89 -9.06
N VAL A 293 -11.07 -9.46 -9.98
CA VAL A 293 -10.78 -9.45 -11.42
C VAL A 293 -10.75 -8.02 -11.96
N LYS A 294 -11.73 -7.19 -11.60
CA LYS A 294 -11.80 -5.78 -12.03
C LYS A 294 -10.59 -4.98 -11.53
N PHE A 295 -10.22 -5.07 -10.26
CA PHE A 295 -9.05 -4.36 -9.71
C PHE A 295 -7.76 -4.72 -10.46
N ILE A 296 -7.53 -6.03 -10.68
CA ILE A 296 -6.31 -6.50 -11.37
C ILE A 296 -6.28 -6.01 -12.82
N ASN A 297 -7.40 -6.14 -13.53
CA ASN A 297 -7.53 -5.70 -14.93
C ASN A 297 -7.53 -4.17 -15.09
N ALA A 298 -7.95 -3.43 -14.06
CA ALA A 298 -7.83 -1.97 -14.02
C ALA A 298 -6.38 -1.51 -13.85
N GLY A 299 -5.45 -2.39 -13.45
CA GLY A 299 -4.03 -2.07 -13.31
C GLY A 299 -3.52 -2.06 -11.86
N GLY A 300 -4.34 -2.55 -10.92
CA GLY A 300 -3.96 -2.75 -9.52
C GLY A 300 -2.94 -3.88 -9.33
N ASP A 301 -2.06 -3.75 -8.34
CA ASP A 301 -0.98 -4.69 -8.07
C ASP A 301 -1.15 -5.45 -6.74
N ILE A 302 -1.59 -4.79 -5.67
CA ILE A 302 -1.82 -5.42 -4.35
C ILE A 302 -3.27 -5.23 -3.91
N LEU A 303 -3.93 -6.32 -3.55
CA LEU A 303 -5.24 -6.34 -2.90
C LEU A 303 -5.05 -6.33 -1.38
N LEU A 304 -5.60 -5.30 -0.73
CA LEU A 304 -5.62 -5.16 0.71
C LEU A 304 -6.92 -5.74 1.28
N PHE A 305 -6.79 -6.56 2.31
CA PHE A 305 -7.90 -7.07 3.11
C PHE A 305 -7.59 -6.87 4.58
N SER A 306 -8.46 -6.22 5.34
CA SER A 306 -8.25 -6.03 6.78
C SER A 306 -8.41 -7.32 7.60
N GLU A 307 -9.07 -8.34 7.04
CA GLU A 307 -9.36 -9.60 7.72
C GLU A 307 -8.53 -10.80 7.22
N PHE A 308 -8.12 -11.64 8.17
CA PHE A 308 -7.37 -12.87 7.88
C PHE A 308 -8.25 -14.00 7.35
N LYS A 309 -9.56 -13.90 7.61
CA LYS A 309 -10.55 -14.84 7.11
C LYS A 309 -11.76 -14.11 6.52
N ILE A 310 -12.27 -14.62 5.41
CA ILE A 310 -13.54 -14.23 4.81
C ILE A 310 -14.43 -15.47 4.83
N ASN A 311 -15.63 -15.39 5.43
CA ASN A 311 -16.56 -16.52 5.53
C ASN A 311 -15.89 -17.80 6.07
N ASN A 312 -15.10 -17.67 7.14
CA ASN A 312 -14.30 -18.74 7.78
C ASN A 312 -13.16 -19.35 6.95
N GLN A 313 -12.98 -18.97 5.69
CA GLN A 313 -11.86 -19.40 4.84
C GLN A 313 -10.68 -18.45 5.00
N ARG A 314 -9.44 -18.93 4.84
CA ARG A 314 -8.24 -18.07 4.81
C ARG A 314 -8.37 -17.10 3.63
N THR A 315 -8.26 -15.80 3.91
CA THR A 315 -8.37 -14.76 2.87
C THR A 315 -7.37 -15.01 1.75
N ALA A 316 -6.10 -15.28 2.07
CA ALA A 316 -5.06 -15.51 1.08
C ALA A 316 -5.36 -16.71 0.16
N ASP A 317 -5.90 -17.81 0.70
CA ASP A 317 -6.23 -19.00 -0.10
C ASP A 317 -7.42 -18.74 -1.02
N LEU A 318 -8.48 -18.12 -0.50
CA LEU A 318 -9.66 -17.74 -1.27
C LEU A 318 -9.30 -16.82 -2.43
N ILE A 319 -8.55 -15.76 -2.17
CA ILE A 319 -8.16 -14.77 -3.19
C ILE A 319 -7.19 -15.38 -4.20
N THR A 320 -6.24 -16.20 -3.74
CA THR A 320 -5.34 -16.92 -4.65
C THR A 320 -6.12 -17.83 -5.61
N GLN A 321 -7.12 -18.55 -5.10
CA GLN A 321 -7.94 -19.44 -5.91
C GLN A 321 -8.75 -18.64 -6.94
N ILE A 322 -9.41 -17.56 -6.53
CA ILE A 322 -10.15 -16.64 -7.42
C ILE A 322 -9.26 -16.17 -8.58
N ILE A 323 -8.02 -15.75 -8.28
CA ILE A 323 -7.11 -15.22 -9.31
C ILE A 323 -6.62 -16.34 -10.24
N ILE A 324 -6.27 -17.51 -9.72
CA ILE A 324 -5.86 -18.66 -10.53
C ILE A 324 -6.98 -19.09 -11.47
N ASP A 325 -8.21 -19.19 -10.97
CA ASP A 325 -9.37 -19.55 -11.79
C ASP A 325 -9.63 -18.50 -12.86
N ALA A 326 -9.57 -17.21 -12.52
CA ALA A 326 -9.72 -16.13 -13.49
C ALA A 326 -8.61 -16.14 -14.57
N VAL A 327 -7.37 -16.54 -14.24
CA VAL A 327 -6.30 -16.71 -15.23
C VAL A 327 -6.56 -17.91 -16.14
N ASN A 328 -6.99 -19.03 -15.58
CA ASN A 328 -7.33 -20.24 -16.34
C ASN A 328 -8.51 -20.00 -17.30
N GLU A 329 -9.50 -19.22 -16.86
CA GLU A 329 -10.64 -18.77 -17.65
C GLU A 329 -10.32 -17.60 -18.60
N LYS A 330 -9.05 -17.14 -18.66
CA LYS A 330 -8.58 -16.01 -19.48
C LYS A 330 -9.27 -14.68 -19.18
N LYS A 331 -9.88 -14.53 -18.00
CA LYS A 331 -10.42 -13.25 -17.48
C LYS A 331 -9.31 -12.32 -16.99
N ILE A 332 -8.17 -12.87 -16.59
CA ILE A 332 -6.94 -12.13 -16.26
C ILE A 332 -5.79 -12.73 -17.11
N SER A 333 -4.98 -11.88 -17.74
CA SER A 333 -3.83 -12.38 -18.49
C SER A 333 -2.65 -12.70 -17.56
N LYS A 334 -1.81 -13.67 -17.93
CA LYS A 334 -0.60 -14.01 -17.15
C LYS A 334 0.38 -12.83 -17.11
N GLU A 335 0.46 -12.08 -18.20
CA GLU A 335 1.30 -10.89 -18.34
C GLU A 335 0.89 -9.80 -17.35
N ARG A 336 -0.41 -9.69 -17.05
CA ARG A 336 -0.90 -8.74 -16.04
C ARG A 336 -0.37 -9.11 -14.66
N ILE A 337 -0.40 -10.39 -14.30
CA ILE A 337 0.15 -10.91 -13.03
C ILE A 337 1.67 -10.70 -12.99
N ASP A 338 2.38 -10.99 -14.08
CA ASP A 338 3.83 -10.80 -14.18
C ASP A 338 4.24 -9.34 -14.00
N ALA A 339 3.48 -8.41 -14.59
CA ALA A 339 3.74 -6.99 -14.44
C ALA A 339 3.56 -6.52 -12.99
N SER A 340 2.51 -6.99 -12.30
CA SER A 340 2.32 -6.68 -10.86
C SER A 340 3.44 -7.27 -10.02
N TYR A 341 3.77 -8.54 -10.24
CA TYR A 341 4.85 -9.23 -9.53
C TYR A 341 6.19 -8.51 -9.68
N LYS A 342 6.55 -8.09 -10.91
CA LYS A 342 7.79 -7.34 -11.17
C LYS A 342 7.84 -6.03 -10.37
N ARG A 343 6.75 -5.25 -10.33
CA ARG A 343 6.70 -4.01 -9.54
C ARG A 343 6.84 -4.27 -8.04
N ILE A 344 6.11 -5.26 -7.54
CA ILE A 344 6.14 -5.65 -6.12
C ILE A 344 7.54 -6.11 -5.71
N MET A 345 8.18 -6.95 -6.51
CA MET A 345 9.52 -7.44 -6.20
C MET A 345 10.59 -6.35 -6.33
N ALA A 346 10.49 -5.45 -7.32
CA ALA A 346 11.37 -4.29 -7.43
C ALA A 346 11.25 -3.37 -6.21
N LEU A 347 10.04 -3.24 -5.65
CA LEU A 347 9.81 -2.48 -4.43
C LEU A 347 10.38 -3.18 -3.19
N LYS A 348 10.16 -4.50 -3.04
CA LYS A 348 10.73 -5.30 -1.95
C LYS A 348 12.25 -5.35 -1.97
N ALA A 349 12.88 -5.21 -3.13
CA ALA A 349 14.34 -5.18 -3.25
C ALA A 349 14.98 -3.94 -2.59
N LYS A 350 14.18 -2.94 -2.22
CA LYS A 350 14.63 -1.74 -1.51
C LYS A 350 14.57 -1.85 0.03
N LEU A 351 14.04 -2.97 0.56
CA LEU A 351 13.77 -3.17 1.99
C LEU A 351 14.94 -3.78 2.77
#